data_AF-A0A9P7DHY1-F1
#
_entry.id   AF-A0A9P7DHY1-F1
#
_cell.length_a   1.000
_cell.length_b   1.000
_cell.length_c   1.000
_cell.angle_alpha   90.00
_cell.angle_beta   90.00
_cell.angle_gamma   90.00
#
_symmetry.space_group_name_H-M   'P 1'
#
loop_
_entity.id
_entity.type
_entity.pdbx_description
1 polymer ?
#
loop_
_entity_poly.entity_id
_entity_poly.type
_entity_poly.pdbx_seq_one_letter_code
_entity_poly.pdbx_strand_id
1 'polypeptide(L)'
;PLLSKIPKPQGEVSQISQGGYNLQEMLGWPGSEYEEICAFVSQLAREYLKVHKSWRLQAQPQLIIVYAEVGAKRYPILERYGGSWVVSDMLHIFLKNSCSHDTSA
;
A
#
# COMPACT_ATOMS: atom_id res chain seq x y z
N PRO A 1 -7.64 22.57 -16.71
CA PRO A 1 -8.30 21.70 -15.72
C PRO A 1 -7.25 20.86 -14.99
N LEU A 2 -7.03 21.11 -13.70
CA LEU A 2 -6.22 20.21 -12.87
C LEU A 2 -6.95 18.86 -12.86
N LEU A 3 -6.36 17.83 -13.46
CA LEU A 3 -6.89 16.48 -13.39
C LEU A 3 -6.99 16.11 -11.90
N SER A 4 -8.21 16.10 -11.37
CA SER A 4 -8.46 15.70 -9.98
C SER A 4 -8.09 14.22 -9.84
N LYS A 5 -6.96 13.95 -9.20
CA LYS A 5 -6.53 12.58 -8.90
C LYS A 5 -7.56 11.90 -7.99
N ILE A 6 -7.73 10.59 -8.14
CA ILE A 6 -8.66 9.77 -7.36
C ILE A 6 -8.24 9.83 -5.89
N PRO A 7 -9.08 10.36 -4.99
CA PRO A 7 -8.78 10.45 -3.56
C PRO A 7 -8.90 9.08 -2.88
N LYS A 8 -8.34 8.96 -1.67
CA LYS A 8 -8.55 7.80 -0.81
C LYS A 8 -10.05 7.73 -0.45
N PRO A 9 -10.72 6.58 -0.59
CA PRO A 9 -12.09 6.43 -0.14
C PRO A 9 -12.21 6.55 1.39
N GLN A 10 -13.44 6.73 1.86
CA GLN A 10 -13.73 6.76 3.29
C GLN A 10 -13.58 5.35 3.90
N GLY A 11 -13.07 5.30 5.14
CA GLY A 11 -12.82 4.05 5.87
C GLY A 11 -11.38 3.59 5.77
N GLU A 12 -11.07 2.49 6.47
CA GLU A 12 -9.72 1.92 6.51
C GLU A 12 -9.63 0.63 5.70
N VAL A 13 -8.52 0.47 4.98
CA VAL A 13 -8.27 -0.75 4.20
C VAL A 13 -8.31 -1.98 5.12
N SER A 14 -8.98 -3.05 4.66
CA SER A 14 -9.13 -4.32 5.39
C SER A 14 -9.93 -4.26 6.71
N GLN A 15 -10.70 -3.19 6.96
CA GLN A 15 -11.68 -3.10 8.06
C GLN A 15 -13.13 -3.14 7.56
N ILE A 16 -13.45 -4.12 6.72
CA ILE A 16 -14.74 -4.19 5.99
C ILE A 16 -15.95 -4.15 6.94
N SER A 17 -15.89 -4.84 8.08
CA SER A 17 -16.97 -4.87 9.08
C SER A 17 -17.19 -3.55 9.82
N GLN A 18 -16.28 -2.58 9.70
CA GLN A 18 -16.33 -1.27 10.35
C GLN A 18 -16.44 -0.12 9.33
N GLY A 19 -16.92 -0.42 8.11
CA GLY A 19 -17.05 0.58 7.04
C GLY A 19 -15.76 0.86 6.27
N GLY A 20 -14.76 -0.03 6.39
CA GLY A 20 -13.59 -0.07 5.54
C GLY A 20 -13.86 -0.70 4.17
N TYR A 21 -12.81 -0.89 3.38
CA TYR A 21 -12.90 -1.42 2.01
C TYR A 21 -11.84 -2.47 1.71
N ASN A 22 -12.13 -3.30 0.71
CA ASN A 22 -11.14 -4.16 0.06
C ASN A 22 -10.40 -3.35 -1.01
N LEU A 23 -9.07 -3.34 -0.96
CA LEU A 23 -8.27 -2.52 -1.87
C LEU A 23 -8.39 -2.97 -3.33
N GLN A 24 -8.37 -4.27 -3.60
CA GLN A 24 -8.44 -4.80 -4.97
C GLN A 24 -9.79 -4.50 -5.60
N GLU A 25 -10.88 -4.70 -4.87
CA GLU A 25 -12.24 -4.37 -5.32
C GLU A 25 -12.39 -2.86 -5.57
N MET A 26 -11.85 -2.03 -4.67
CA MET A 26 -11.91 -0.57 -4.79
C MET A 26 -11.14 -0.04 -6.01
N LEU A 27 -10.00 -0.67 -6.32
CA LEU A 27 -9.18 -0.27 -7.46
C LEU A 27 -9.79 -0.73 -8.78
N GLY A 28 -10.47 -1.89 -8.81
CA GLY A 28 -11.05 -2.47 -10.02
C GLY A 28 -10.01 -2.83 -11.09
N TRP A 29 -8.75 -3.04 -10.69
CA TRP A 29 -7.67 -3.38 -11.60
C TRP A 29 -7.75 -4.85 -12.05
N PRO A 30 -7.16 -5.19 -13.21
CA PRO A 30 -6.87 -6.58 -13.53
C PRO A 30 -6.06 -7.24 -12.41
N GLY A 31 -6.41 -8.47 -12.05
CA GLY A 31 -5.74 -9.20 -10.96
C GLY A 31 -4.22 -9.25 -11.13
N SER A 32 -3.74 -9.47 -12.36
CA SER A 32 -2.31 -9.50 -12.68
C SER A 32 -1.59 -8.17 -12.41
N GLU A 33 -2.22 -7.03 -12.74
CA GLU A 33 -1.62 -5.70 -12.47
C GLU A 33 -1.57 -5.41 -10.97
N TYR A 34 -2.65 -5.77 -10.26
CA TYR A 34 -2.70 -5.64 -8.80
C TYR A 34 -1.63 -6.48 -8.13
N GLU A 35 -1.49 -7.74 -8.53
CA GLU A 35 -0.49 -8.67 -7.98
C GLU A 35 0.94 -8.22 -8.28
N GLU A 36 1.23 -7.77 -9.50
CA GLU A 36 2.56 -7.29 -9.89
C GLU A 36 2.98 -6.09 -9.02
N ILE A 37 2.11 -5.09 -8.89
CA ILE A 37 2.40 -3.89 -8.10
C ILE A 37 2.49 -4.25 -6.61
N CYS A 38 1.60 -5.10 -6.10
CA CYS A 38 1.67 -5.60 -4.72
C CYS A 38 2.99 -6.32 -4.45
N ALA A 39 3.46 -7.17 -5.38
CA ALA A 39 4.72 -7.89 -5.24
C ALA A 39 5.91 -6.92 -5.17
N PHE A 40 5.92 -5.91 -6.04
CA PHE A 40 6.98 -4.90 -6.04
C PHE A 40 6.95 -4.05 -4.75
N VAL A 41 5.79 -3.59 -4.30
CA VAL A 41 5.64 -2.84 -3.05
C VAL A 41 6.07 -3.70 -1.84
N SER A 42 5.71 -4.98 -1.84
CA SER A 42 6.10 -5.93 -0.77
C SER A 42 7.61 -6.19 -0.76
N GLN A 43 8.26 -6.24 -1.93
CA GLN A 43 9.72 -6.34 -2.03
C GLN A 43 10.39 -5.12 -1.40
N LEU A 44 9.99 -3.91 -1.79
CA LEU A 44 10.52 -2.67 -1.21
C LEU A 44 10.26 -2.57 0.29
N ALA A 45 9.09 -3.03 0.75
CA ALA A 45 8.79 -3.08 2.19
C ALA A 45 9.79 -3.97 2.95
N ARG A 46 10.15 -5.13 2.39
CA ARG A 46 11.15 -6.05 3.01
C ARG A 46 12.56 -5.46 3.02
N GLU A 47 12.89 -4.64 2.02
CA GLU A 47 14.20 -4.01 1.88
C GLU A 47 14.38 -2.79 2.80
N TYR A 48 13.35 -1.94 2.87
CA TYR A 48 13.46 -0.62 3.51
C TYR A 48 12.71 -0.50 4.84
N LEU A 49 11.68 -1.31 5.09
CA LEU A 49 10.83 -1.20 6.29
C LEU A 49 11.12 -2.30 7.31
N LYS A 50 10.69 -2.07 8.54
CA LYS A 50 10.76 -3.07 9.61
C LYS A 50 9.51 -3.94 9.57
N VAL A 51 9.49 -4.97 8.73
CA VAL A 51 8.28 -5.76 8.44
C VAL A 51 7.65 -6.48 9.63
N HIS A 52 8.41 -6.70 10.72
CA HIS A 52 7.93 -7.26 11.98
C HIS A 52 7.32 -6.22 12.92
N LYS A 53 7.31 -4.94 12.54
CA LYS A 53 6.74 -3.85 13.33
C LYS A 53 5.43 -3.38 12.71
N SER A 54 4.50 -2.97 13.57
CA SER A 54 3.25 -2.36 13.14
C SER A 54 3.47 -1.05 12.36
N TRP A 55 2.45 -0.64 11.60
CA TRP A 55 2.47 0.58 10.79
C TRP A 55 2.96 1.82 11.54
N ARG A 56 2.47 2.02 12.78
CA ARG A 56 2.79 3.18 13.62
C ARG A 56 4.26 3.24 14.06
N LEU A 57 4.98 2.13 13.94
CA LEU A 57 6.38 2.00 14.36
C LEU A 57 7.36 2.09 13.18
N GLN A 58 6.86 2.32 11.96
CA GLN A 58 7.70 2.54 10.79
C GLN A 58 8.30 3.95 10.80
N ALA A 59 9.54 4.08 10.34
CA ALA A 59 10.20 5.36 10.26
C ALA A 59 9.75 6.12 9.00
N GLN A 60 9.32 7.37 9.17
CA GLN A 60 8.90 8.24 8.05
C GLN A 60 9.93 8.34 6.91
N PRO A 61 11.25 8.47 7.17
CA PRO A 61 12.24 8.49 6.10
C PRO A 61 12.25 7.22 5.23
N GLN A 62 12.00 6.05 5.82
CA GLN A 62 11.98 4.79 5.07
C GLN A 62 10.73 4.67 4.20
N LEU A 63 9.58 5.16 4.68
CA LEU A 63 8.35 5.22 3.89
C LEU A 63 8.53 6.13 2.66
N ILE A 64 9.21 7.27 2.82
CA ILE A 64 9.53 8.20 1.71
C ILE A 64 10.35 7.49 0.63
N ILE A 65 11.34 6.68 1.01
CA ILE A 65 12.14 5.90 0.05
C ILE A 65 11.24 4.95 -0.75
N VAL A 66 10.37 4.18 -0.08
CA VAL A 66 9.45 3.26 -0.76
C VAL A 66 8.54 4.01 -1.74
N TYR A 67 7.98 5.16 -1.34
CA TYR A 67 7.13 5.96 -2.24
C TYR A 67 7.91 6.49 -3.45
N ALA A 68 9.16 6.92 -3.25
CA ALA A 68 10.02 7.40 -4.32
C ALA A 68 10.37 6.29 -5.31
N GLU A 69 10.74 5.11 -4.85
CA GLU A 69 11.07 3.94 -5.68
C GLU A 69 9.86 3.47 -6.50
N VAL A 70 8.67 3.41 -5.90
CA VAL A 70 7.43 3.08 -6.62
C VAL A 70 7.09 4.13 -7.69
N GLY A 71 7.28 5.41 -7.37
CA GLY A 71 7.11 6.50 -8.34
C GLY A 71 8.14 6.43 -9.49
N ALA A 72 9.38 6.07 -9.18
CA ALA A 72 10.47 5.94 -10.15
C ALA A 72 10.23 4.79 -11.14
N LYS A 73 9.58 3.70 -10.72
CA LYS A 73 9.18 2.59 -11.61
C LYS A 73 8.10 2.96 -12.63
N ARG A 74 7.48 4.14 -12.49
CA ARG A 74 6.50 4.72 -13.42
C ARG A 74 5.34 3.79 -13.78
N TYR A 75 4.67 3.24 -12.78
CA TYR A 75 3.37 2.58 -13.01
C TYR A 75 2.31 3.64 -13.41
N PRO A 76 1.88 3.71 -14.68
CA PRO A 76 1.00 4.80 -15.15
C PRO A 76 -0.36 4.77 -14.44
N ILE A 77 -0.79 3.59 -13.99
CA ILE A 77 -2.03 3.42 -13.25
C ILE A 77 -2.01 4.13 -11.89
N LEU A 78 -0.84 4.22 -11.23
CA LEU A 78 -0.70 4.90 -9.94
C LEU A 78 -0.77 6.42 -10.05
N GLU A 79 -0.44 7.00 -11.20
CA GLU A 79 -0.49 8.45 -11.41
C GLU A 79 -1.91 9.02 -11.32
N ARG A 80 -2.92 8.17 -11.53
CA ARG A 80 -4.35 8.49 -11.39
C ARG A 80 -4.77 8.76 -9.95
N TYR A 81 -3.98 8.32 -8.96
CA TYR A 81 -4.33 8.36 -7.55
C TYR A 81 -3.56 9.45 -6.81
N GLY A 82 -4.25 10.15 -5.91
CA GLY A 82 -3.68 11.25 -5.13
C GLY A 82 -2.84 10.75 -3.94
N GLY A 83 -1.81 11.49 -3.55
CA GLY A 83 -1.13 11.30 -2.25
C GLY A 83 -0.59 9.88 -1.98
N SER A 84 -0.26 9.10 -3.01
CA SER A 84 0.27 7.73 -2.88
C SER A 84 -0.56 6.80 -2.00
N TRP A 85 -1.87 7.07 -1.83
CA TRP A 85 -2.71 6.33 -0.88
C TRP A 85 -2.79 4.85 -1.23
N VAL A 86 -2.77 4.50 -2.52
CA VAL A 86 -2.79 3.11 -2.99
C VAL A 86 -1.56 2.35 -2.49
N VAL A 87 -0.37 2.95 -2.62
CA VAL A 87 0.88 2.36 -2.13
C VAL A 87 0.86 2.28 -0.60
N SER A 88 0.35 3.31 0.07
CA SER A 88 0.21 3.32 1.52
C SER A 88 -0.68 2.18 2.01
N ASP A 89 -1.81 1.94 1.36
CA ASP A 89 -2.73 0.87 1.73
C ASP A 89 -2.15 -0.53 1.44
N MET A 90 -1.45 -0.69 0.30
CA MET A 90 -0.72 -1.93 0.00
C MET A 90 0.31 -2.25 1.09
N LEU A 91 1.09 -1.26 1.52
CA LEU A 91 2.03 -1.41 2.62
C LEU A 91 1.33 -1.72 3.94
N HIS A 92 0.19 -1.10 4.22
CA HIS A 92 -0.58 -1.36 5.42
C HIS A 92 -1.08 -2.81 5.49
N ILE A 93 -1.64 -3.32 4.38
CA ILE A 93 -2.04 -4.74 4.25
C ILE A 93 -0.83 -5.65 4.47
N PHE A 94 0.27 -5.38 3.77
CA PHE A 94 1.48 -6.21 3.83
C PHE A 94 2.06 -6.28 5.25
N LEU A 95 2.19 -5.14 5.93
CA LEU A 95 2.73 -5.06 7.28
C LEU A 95 1.80 -5.70 8.30
N LYS A 96 0.47 -5.54 8.16
CA LYS A 96 -0.51 -6.22 9.02
C LYS A 96 -0.38 -7.75 8.91
N ASN A 97 -0.25 -8.26 7.70
CA ASN A 97 -0.08 -9.70 7.47
C ASN A 97 1.29 -10.19 7.98
N SER A 98 2.35 -9.42 7.75
CA SER A 98 3.71 -9.78 8.19
C SER A 98 3.87 -9.78 9.72
N CYS A 99 3.27 -8.81 10.41
CA CYS A 99 3.29 -8.71 11.88
C CYS A 99 2.47 -9.83 12.56
N SER A 100 1.43 -10.35 11.90
CA SER A 100 0.55 -11.38 12.49
C SER A 100 1.15 -12.78 12.44
N HIS A 101 2.13 -13.02 11.56
CA HIS A 101 2.84 -14.29 11.47
C HIS A 101 3.94 -14.46 12.56
N ASP A 102 4.17 -13.46 13.40
CA ASP A 102 5.13 -13.48 14.51
C ASP A 102 4.49 -13.95 15.84
N THR A 103 3.52 -14.87 15.78
CA THR A 103 2.99 -15.57 16.96
C THR A 103 3.32 -17.06 16.85
N SER A 104 4.60 -17.37 16.94
CA SER A 104 5.11 -18.73 17.19
C SER A 104 6.50 -18.60 17.83
N ALA A 105 6.50 -18.35 19.13
CA ALA A 105 7.59 -18.63 20.04
C ALA A 105 6.98 -19.06 21.38
#